data_AF-A0AB36IJ33-F1
#
_entry.id   AF-A0AB36IJ33-F1
#
_cell.length_a   1.000
_cell.length_b   1.000
_cell.length_c   1.000
_cell.angle_alpha   90.00
_cell.angle_beta   90.00
_cell.angle_gamma   90.00
#
_symmetry.space_group_name_H-M   'P 1'
#
loop_
_entity.id
_entity.type
_entity.pdbx_description
1 polymer ?
#
loop_
_entity_poly.entity_id
_entity_poly.type
_entity_poly.pdbx_seq_one_letter_code
_entity_poly.pdbx_strand_id
1 'polypeptide(L)'
;MEEKKLSSLFFGNVVLESYILGTEIRIYAPDMRSYSVRPSPYVTLSAPLNELKGKLKPDHADALVRKIFDSVAEELNENYPGGRERAEEELKAWIMQST
;
A
#
# COMPACT_ATOMS: atom_id res chain seq x y z
N MET A 1 -7.25 7.13 25.17
CA MET A 1 -6.25 6.53 24.28
C MET A 1 -6.89 6.44 22.92
N GLU A 2 -6.39 7.15 21.91
CA GLU A 2 -6.83 6.93 20.53
C GLU A 2 -6.32 5.55 20.11
N GLU A 3 -7.23 4.61 19.86
CA GLU A 3 -6.89 3.34 19.23
C GLU A 3 -6.34 3.65 17.84
N LYS A 4 -5.02 3.59 17.66
CA LYS A 4 -4.40 3.63 16.34
C LYS A 4 -4.88 2.40 15.57
N LYS A 5 -5.96 2.56 14.81
CA LYS A 5 -6.48 1.53 13.93
C LYS A 5 -5.34 1.19 12.97
N LEU A 6 -4.83 -0.04 13.00
CA LEU A 6 -3.86 -0.50 12.02
C LEU A 6 -4.67 -1.01 10.83
N SER A 7 -4.36 -0.50 9.64
CA SER A 7 -5.03 -0.92 8.41
C SER A 7 -4.08 -1.72 7.53
N SER A 8 -4.60 -2.83 7.02
CA SER A 8 -3.97 -3.61 5.96
C SER A 8 -4.81 -3.51 4.69
N LEU A 9 -4.18 -3.17 3.58
CA LEU A 9 -4.84 -3.09 2.27
C LEU A 9 -4.30 -4.19 1.36
N PHE A 10 -5.20 -4.87 0.66
CA PHE A 10 -4.89 -6.03 -0.17
C PHE A 10 -5.12 -5.69 -1.64
N PHE A 11 -4.08 -5.86 -2.45
CA PHE A 11 -4.05 -5.67 -3.89
C PHE A 11 -3.57 -6.96 -4.54
N GLY A 12 -4.45 -7.96 -4.55
CA GLY A 12 -4.10 -9.33 -4.93
C GLY A 12 -3.10 -9.92 -3.94
N ASN A 13 -1.92 -10.26 -4.43
CA ASN A 13 -0.82 -10.80 -3.63
C ASN A 13 0.03 -9.71 -2.95
N VAL A 14 -0.15 -8.44 -3.31
CA VAL A 14 0.54 -7.31 -2.69
C VAL A 14 -0.30 -6.77 -1.54
N VAL A 15 0.29 -6.67 -0.36
CA VAL A 15 -0.38 -6.21 0.86
C VAL A 15 0.38 -5.05 1.46
N LEU A 16 -0.31 -3.94 1.70
CA LEU A 16 0.21 -2.82 2.48
C LEU A 16 -0.19 -3.02 3.93
N GLU A 17 0.74 -3.45 4.76
CA GLU A 17 0.50 -3.73 6.17
C GLU A 17 0.99 -2.57 7.03
N SER A 18 0.06 -1.92 7.74
CA SER A 18 0.42 -0.85 8.67
C SER A 18 0.74 -1.40 10.05
N TYR A 19 1.79 -0.86 10.64
CA TYR A 19 2.19 -1.06 12.02
C TYR A 19 2.39 0.30 12.72
N ILE A 20 2.67 0.27 14.01
CA ILE A 20 2.73 1.47 14.86
C ILE A 20 3.75 2.50 14.35
N LEU A 21 4.84 2.02 13.73
CA LEU A 21 5.98 2.81 13.28
C LEU A 21 5.98 3.10 11.77
N GLY A 22 4.98 2.63 11.01
CA GLY A 22 5.02 2.76 9.55
C GLY A 22 4.11 1.80 8.80
N THR A 23 4.34 1.70 7.50
CA THR A 23 3.68 0.73 6.63
C THR A 23 4.73 0.05 5.75
N GLU A 24 4.60 -1.27 5.64
CA GLU A 24 5.43 -2.13 4.81
C GLU A 24 4.62 -2.73 3.67
N ILE A 25 5.30 -2.97 2.57
CA ILE A 25 4.76 -3.66 1.40
C ILE A 25 5.18 -5.12 1.52
N ARG A 26 4.21 -6.03 1.56
CA ARG A 26 4.44 -7.47 1.60
C ARG A 26 3.89 -8.13 0.34
N ILE A 27 4.69 -8.99 -0.27
CA ILE A 27 4.28 -9.76 -1.44
C ILE A 27 4.09 -11.20 -0.98
N TYR A 28 2.84 -11.63 -0.94
CA TYR A 28 2.47 -12.99 -0.61
C TYR A 28 2.56 -13.89 -1.84
N ALA A 29 2.90 -15.15 -1.64
CA ALA A 29 2.72 -16.18 -2.65
C ALA A 29 1.22 -16.37 -2.93
N PRO A 30 0.84 -16.97 -4.07
CA PRO A 30 -0.57 -17.22 -4.43
C PRO A 30 -1.36 -18.00 -3.37
N ASP A 31 -0.70 -18.83 -2.57
CA ASP A 31 -1.29 -19.59 -1.46
C ASP A 31 -1.55 -18.74 -0.20
N MET A 32 -1.14 -17.47 -0.18
CA MET A 32 -1.22 -16.51 0.94
C MET A 32 -0.55 -16.96 2.26
N ARG A 33 0.15 -18.10 2.27
CA ARG A 33 0.83 -18.65 3.47
C ARG A 33 2.32 -18.35 3.56
N SER A 34 2.92 -17.97 2.43
CA SER A 34 4.33 -17.59 2.36
C SER A 34 4.42 -16.17 1.83
N TYR A 35 5.32 -15.36 2.37
CA TYR A 35 5.60 -14.03 1.84
C TYR A 35 7.12 -13.87 1.70
N SER A 36 7.53 -13.11 0.68
CA SER A 36 8.91 -12.68 0.55
C SER A 36 9.00 -11.20 0.90
N VAL A 37 9.80 -10.87 1.90
CA VAL A 37 10.28 -9.51 2.10
C VAL A 37 11.45 -9.37 1.14
N ARG A 38 11.22 -8.80 -0.05
CA ARG A 38 12.32 -8.62 -1.00
C ARG A 38 13.31 -7.60 -0.38
N PRO A 39 14.61 -7.92 -0.30
CA PRO A 39 15.64 -7.04 0.25
C PRO A 39 16.18 -6.10 -0.83
N SER A 40 15.46 -5.04 -1.15
CA SER A 40 15.89 -3.90 -2.00
C SER A 40 14.95 -2.72 -1.72
N PRO A 41 15.23 -1.45 -2.06
CA PRO A 41 14.78 -0.30 -1.28
C PRO A 41 13.28 0.00 -1.49
N TYR A 42 12.42 -0.82 -0.91
CA TYR A 42 10.99 -0.59 -0.89
C TYR A 42 10.71 0.69 -0.11
N VAL A 43 9.70 1.42 -0.56
CA VAL A 43 9.19 2.58 0.14
C VAL A 43 8.54 2.09 1.44
N THR A 44 9.32 2.07 2.51
CA THR A 44 8.76 2.00 3.86
C THR A 44 8.14 3.36 4.15
N LEU A 45 6.83 3.40 4.33
CA LEU A 45 6.18 4.62 4.80
C LEU A 45 6.51 4.77 6.27
N SER A 46 7.09 5.90 6.67
CA SER A 46 7.39 6.21 8.07
C SER A 46 6.15 6.55 8.92
N ALA A 47 4.96 6.39 8.35
CA ALA A 47 3.69 6.63 9.02
C ALA A 47 2.70 5.50 8.67
N PRO A 48 1.81 5.12 9.59
CA PRO A 48 0.75 4.15 9.30
C PRO A 48 -0.21 4.71 8.25
N LEU A 49 -0.80 3.83 7.41
CA LEU A 49 -1.72 4.23 6.34
C LEU A 49 -2.87 5.14 6.82
N ASN A 50 -3.42 4.88 8.00
CA ASN A 50 -4.51 5.69 8.54
C ASN A 50 -4.10 7.12 8.88
N GLU A 51 -2.82 7.37 9.16
CA GLU A 51 -2.34 8.74 9.35
C GLU A 51 -2.18 9.51 8.04
N LEU A 52 -2.12 8.82 6.90
CA LEU A 52 -2.09 9.43 5.58
C LEU A 52 -3.49 9.88 5.13
N LYS A 53 -4.55 9.24 5.64
CA LYS A 53 -5.94 9.54 5.26
C LYS A 53 -6.30 10.99 5.52
N GLY A 54 -6.78 11.68 4.49
CA GLY A 54 -7.23 13.08 4.56
C GLY A 54 -6.14 14.11 4.85
N LYS A 55 -4.87 13.72 5.04
CA LYS A 55 -3.75 14.65 5.30
C LYS A 55 -2.95 15.04 4.06
N LEU A 56 -3.03 14.23 3.00
CA LEU A 56 -2.23 14.43 1.78
C LEU A 56 -3.02 15.23 0.72
N LYS A 57 -2.31 16.13 0.04
CA LYS A 57 -2.82 16.78 -1.19
C LYS A 57 -2.95 15.73 -2.31
N PRO A 58 -3.89 15.89 -3.25
CA PRO A 58 -4.10 14.94 -4.36
C PRO A 58 -2.81 14.63 -5.14
N ASP A 59 -2.02 15.66 -5.43
CA ASP A 59 -0.74 15.54 -6.15
C ASP A 59 0.30 14.71 -5.37
N HIS A 60 0.35 14.90 -4.04
CA HIS A 60 1.27 14.17 -3.17
C HIS A 60 0.79 12.73 -2.95
N ALA A 61 -0.53 12.51 -2.86
CA ALA A 61 -1.09 11.18 -2.80
C ALA A 61 -0.79 10.39 -4.08
N ASP A 62 -0.95 11.02 -5.25
CA ASP A 62 -0.61 10.40 -6.54
C ASP A 62 0.86 9.98 -6.62
N ALA A 63 1.77 10.90 -6.32
CA ALA A 63 3.21 10.62 -6.31
C ALA A 63 3.59 9.53 -5.30
N LEU A 64 2.97 9.54 -4.12
CA LEU A 64 3.21 8.54 -3.08
C LEU A 64 2.78 7.15 -3.54
N VAL A 65 1.55 7.04 -4.05
CA VAL A 65 0.95 5.79 -4.49
C VAL A 65 1.73 5.18 -5.65
N ARG A 66 2.12 6.00 -6.62
CA ARG A 66 2.98 5.56 -7.73
C ARG A 66 4.31 5.03 -7.24
N LYS A 67 4.91 5.68 -6.25
CA LYS A 67 6.20 5.27 -5.67
C LYS A 67 6.09 3.97 -4.84
N ILE A 68 4.97 3.76 -4.13
CA ILE A 68 4.69 2.53 -3.37
C ILE A 68 4.61 1.35 -4.35
N PHE A 69 3.84 1.49 -5.42
CA PHE A 69 3.57 0.39 -6.34
C PHE A 69 4.61 0.23 -7.45
N ASP A 70 5.55 1.17 -7.60
CA ASP A 70 6.58 1.09 -8.64
C ASP A 70 7.39 -0.21 -8.57
N SER A 71 7.76 -0.63 -7.36
CA SER A 71 8.59 -1.82 -7.12
C SER A 71 7.81 -3.15 -7.14
N VAL A 72 6.49 -3.10 -7.26
CA VAL A 72 5.59 -4.28 -7.28
C VAL A 72 4.61 -4.21 -8.46
N ALA A 73 4.95 -3.40 -9.47
CA ALA A 73 4.12 -3.15 -10.63
C ALA A 73 3.85 -4.43 -11.43
N GLU A 74 4.89 -5.27 -11.59
CA GLU A 74 4.78 -6.54 -12.30
C GLU A 74 3.83 -7.50 -11.58
N GLU A 75 4.00 -7.63 -10.26
CA GLU A 75 3.18 -8.47 -9.40
C GLU A 75 1.71 -8.02 -9.42
N LEU A 76 1.44 -6.71 -9.39
CA LEU A 76 0.09 -6.16 -9.50
C LEU A 76 -0.52 -6.42 -10.88
N ASN A 77 0.23 -6.20 -11.95
CA ASN A 77 -0.25 -6.43 -13.32
C ASN A 77 -0.61 -7.90 -13.57
N GLU A 78 0.08 -8.82 -12.92
CA GLU A 78 -0.19 -10.26 -13.04
C GLU A 78 -1.29 -10.75 -12.09
N ASN A 79 -1.34 -10.26 -10.84
CA ASN A 79 -2.15 -10.84 -9.77
C ASN A 79 -3.33 -9.96 -9.32
N TYR A 80 -3.47 -8.74 -9.83
CA TYR A 80 -4.56 -7.84 -9.49
C TYR A 80 -5.36 -7.44 -10.73
N PRO A 81 -6.70 -7.62 -10.73
CA PRO A 81 -7.52 -7.27 -11.90
C PRO A 81 -7.49 -5.76 -12.14
N GLY A 82 -7.05 -5.33 -13.32
CA GLY A 82 -6.80 -3.91 -13.63
C GLY A 82 -5.39 -3.44 -13.30
N GLY A 83 -4.54 -4.33 -12.81
CA GLY A 83 -3.10 -4.13 -12.66
C GLY A 83 -2.71 -2.99 -11.72
N ARG A 84 -1.50 -2.48 -11.95
CA ARG A 84 -0.92 -1.35 -11.22
C ARG A 84 -1.83 -0.13 -11.24
N GLU A 85 -2.33 0.25 -12.42
CA GLU A 85 -3.12 1.48 -12.58
C GLU A 85 -4.36 1.48 -11.68
N ARG A 86 -5.10 0.38 -11.65
CA ARG A 86 -6.28 0.28 -10.80
C ARG A 86 -5.93 0.26 -9.31
N ALA A 87 -4.86 -0.45 -8.93
CA ALA A 87 -4.39 -0.44 -7.55
C ALA A 87 -3.98 0.97 -7.09
N GLU A 88 -3.34 1.74 -7.97
CA GLU A 88 -2.97 3.13 -7.72
C GLU A 88 -4.21 4.01 -7.51
N GLU A 89 -5.23 3.88 -8.35
CA GLU A 89 -6.48 4.63 -8.19
C GLU A 89 -7.21 4.28 -6.88
N GLU A 90 -7.31 2.99 -6.54
CA GLU A 90 -8.00 2.56 -5.32
C GLU A 90 -7.25 3.00 -4.06
N LEU A 91 -5.92 2.90 -4.02
CA LEU A 91 -5.14 3.38 -2.89
C LEU A 91 -5.21 4.90 -2.75
N LYS A 92 -5.13 5.64 -3.86
CA LYS A 92 -5.28 7.09 -3.87
C LYS A 92 -6.65 7.49 -3.34
N ALA A 93 -7.72 6.87 -3.85
CA ALA A 93 -9.07 7.11 -3.37
C ALA A 93 -9.19 6.81 -1.87
N TRP A 94 -8.61 5.71 -1.40
CA TRP A 94 -8.61 5.35 0.02
C TRP A 94 -7.87 6.37 0.90
N ILE A 95 -6.71 6.88 0.46
CA ILE A 95 -5.97 7.94 1.16
C ILE A 95 -6.75 9.26 1.16
N MET A 96 -7.46 9.56 0.06
CA MET A 96 -8.24 10.79 -0.07
C MET A 96 -9.60 10.73 0.66
N GLN A 97 -10.07 9.54 1.08
CA GLN A 97 -11.23 9.41 1.94
C GLN A 97 -10.95 10.10 3.28
N SER A 98 -11.62 11.23 3.52
CA SER A 98 -11.69 11.84 4.85
C SER A 98 -12.62 10.98 5.70
N THR A 99 -12.10 10.45 6.81
CA THR A 99 -12.91 9.75 7.83
C THR A 99 -13.78 10.75 8.58
#